data_AF-A0A930K188-F1
#
_entry.id   AF-A0A930K188-F1
#
_cell.length_a   1.000
_cell.length_b   1.000
_cell.length_c   1.000
_cell.angle_alpha   90.00
_cell.angle_beta   90.00
_cell.angle_gamma   90.00
#
_symmetry.space_group_name_H-M   'P 1'
#
loop_
_entity.id
_entity.type
_entity.pdbx_description
1 polymer ?
#
loop_
_entity_poly.entity_id
_entity_poly.type
_entity_poly.pdbx_seq_one_letter_code
_entity_poly.pdbx_strand_id
1 'polypeptide(L)'
;TKAKLEKIVALWNEQTKTNKEIRTAKQQLIDKTVEAIENLSDEEVATFLHEKWIEPVCNGIDDTLRSVLATLETSVVALNKKYAVSYKQINDEFASTNKELAGLIDQLTGDERAIEGLKELIKE
;
A
#
# COMPACT_ATOMS: atom_id res chain seq x y z
N THR A 1 -11.29 49.20 0.45
CA THR A 1 -9.82 49.14 0.33
C THR A 1 -9.13 49.29 1.68
N LYS A 2 -9.46 50.31 2.48
CA LYS A 2 -8.93 50.53 3.85
C LYS A 2 -9.20 49.39 4.84
N ALA A 3 -10.45 48.93 4.96
CA ALA A 3 -10.81 47.84 5.89
C ALA A 3 -10.10 46.49 5.58
N LYS A 4 -9.78 46.21 4.31
CA LYS A 4 -9.00 45.03 3.93
C LYS A 4 -7.54 45.16 4.38
N LEU A 5 -6.95 46.36 4.26
CA LEU A 5 -5.60 46.68 4.74
C LEU A 5 -5.50 46.54 6.26
N GLU A 6 -6.47 47.06 7.01
CA GLU A 6 -6.51 46.93 8.47
C GLU A 6 -6.56 45.44 8.90
N LYS A 7 -7.36 44.62 8.21
CA LYS A 7 -7.41 43.17 8.46
C LYS A 7 -6.09 42.47 8.14
N ILE A 8 -5.43 42.84 7.04
CA ILE A 8 -4.12 42.27 6.67
C ILE A 8 -3.06 42.62 7.73
N VAL A 9 -3.03 43.87 8.20
CA VAL A 9 -2.09 44.30 9.25
C VAL A 9 -2.36 43.57 10.57
N ALA A 10 -3.62 43.39 10.95
CA ALA A 10 -3.98 42.63 12.15
C ALA A 10 -3.51 41.16 12.05
N LEU A 11 -3.78 40.49 10.92
CA LEU A 11 -3.33 39.11 10.69
C LEU A 11 -1.81 38.99 10.66
N TRP A 12 -1.09 39.97 10.10
CA TRP A 12 0.36 39.97 10.08
C TRP A 12 0.96 40.15 11.48
N ASN A 13 0.37 41.02 12.30
CA ASN A 13 0.77 41.18 13.71
C ASN A 13 0.51 39.91 14.52
N GLU A 14 -0.62 39.26 14.30
CA GLU A 14 -0.96 37.98 14.94
C GLU A 14 0.04 36.88 14.51
N GLN A 15 0.28 36.73 13.20
CA GLN A 15 1.23 35.75 12.67
C GLN A 15 2.65 35.96 13.22
N THR A 16 3.12 37.21 13.27
CA THR A 16 4.46 37.51 13.79
C THR A 16 4.56 37.26 15.28
N LYS A 17 3.52 37.56 16.06
CA LYS A 17 3.43 37.24 17.49
C LYS A 17 3.48 35.74 17.72
N THR A 18 2.60 34.97 17.06
CA THR A 18 2.55 33.51 17.17
C THR A 18 3.88 32.86 16.77
N ASN A 19 4.53 33.35 15.70
CA ASN A 19 5.84 32.85 15.29
C ASN A 19 6.93 33.10 16.33
N LYS A 20 6.90 34.24 17.04
CA LYS A 20 7.83 34.51 18.15
C LYS A 20 7.57 33.56 19.32
N GLU A 21 6.32 33.38 19.70
CA GLU A 21 5.91 32.46 20.77
C GLU A 21 6.36 31.02 20.47
N ILE A 22 6.17 30.55 19.23
CA ILE A 22 6.67 29.23 18.78
C ILE A 22 8.18 29.12 18.93
N ARG A 23 8.94 30.15 18.52
CA ARG A 23 10.40 30.13 18.64
C ARG A 23 10.84 30.09 20.09
N THR A 24 10.22 30.90 20.95
CA THR A 24 10.52 30.91 22.39
C THR A 24 10.16 29.58 23.03
N ALA A 25 8.99 29.02 22.74
CA ALA A 25 8.57 27.72 23.28
C ALA A 25 9.49 26.58 22.82
N LYS A 26 9.94 26.61 21.54
CA LYS A 26 10.93 25.66 21.03
C LYS A 26 12.26 25.77 21.77
N GLN A 27 12.76 26.98 21.99
CA GLN A 27 14.02 27.17 22.71
C GLN A 27 13.88 26.68 24.16
N GLN A 28 12.81 27.05 24.86
CA GLN A 28 12.54 26.57 26.21
C GLN A 28 12.45 25.04 26.30
N LEU A 29 11.85 24.39 25.30
CA LEU A 29 11.80 22.94 25.22
C LEU A 29 13.20 22.33 25.03
N ILE A 30 14.02 22.92 24.16
CA ILE A 30 15.41 22.49 23.96
C ILE A 30 16.20 22.63 25.25
N ASP A 31 16.15 23.80 25.90
CA ASP A 31 16.88 24.08 27.12
C ASP A 31 16.51 23.09 28.23
N LYS A 32 15.21 22.81 28.41
CA LYS A 32 14.72 21.80 29.35
C LYS A 32 15.15 20.38 29.00
N THR A 33 15.23 20.06 27.71
CA THR A 33 15.68 18.73 27.26
C THR A 33 17.16 18.55 27.55
N VAL A 34 17.97 19.59 27.31
CA VAL A 34 19.41 19.58 27.65
C VAL A 34 19.58 19.42 29.16
N GLU A 35 18.88 20.22 29.96
CA GLU A 35 18.92 20.12 31.42
C GLU A 35 18.50 18.73 31.92
N ALA A 36 17.45 18.14 31.34
CA ALA A 36 17.01 16.80 31.70
C ALA A 36 18.09 15.74 31.39
N ILE A 37 18.73 15.81 30.22
CA ILE A 37 19.79 14.87 29.82
C ILE A 37 21.01 14.98 30.75
N GLU A 38 21.39 16.20 31.12
CA GLU A 38 22.55 16.45 31.98
C GLU A 38 22.32 15.99 33.43
N ASN A 39 21.06 15.87 33.85
CA ASN A 39 20.68 15.51 35.24
C ASN A 39 19.95 14.16 35.34
N LEU A 40 20.11 13.26 34.37
CA LEU A 40 19.55 11.92 34.46
C LEU A 40 20.19 11.14 35.61
N SER A 41 19.36 10.45 36.38
CA SER A 41 19.79 9.43 37.34
C SER A 41 20.26 8.16 36.64
N ASP A 42 21.07 7.36 37.33
CA ASP A 42 21.54 6.08 36.79
C ASP A 42 20.38 5.13 36.48
N GLU A 43 19.30 5.16 37.27
CA GLU A 43 18.08 4.39 37.03
C GLU A 43 17.36 4.81 35.74
N GLU A 44 17.27 6.12 35.48
CA GLU A 44 16.68 6.64 34.24
C GLU A 44 17.54 6.28 33.03
N VAL A 45 18.87 6.39 33.14
CA VAL A 45 19.80 5.99 32.07
C VAL A 45 19.66 4.50 31.76
N ALA A 46 19.58 3.64 32.77
CA ALA A 46 19.40 2.21 32.59
C ALA A 46 18.07 1.90 31.85
N THR A 47 17.00 2.60 32.22
CA THR A 47 15.69 2.48 31.56
C THR A 47 15.77 2.92 30.09
N PHE A 48 16.38 4.08 29.81
CA PHE A 48 16.56 4.56 28.44
C PHE A 48 17.40 3.61 27.58
N LEU A 49 18.46 3.02 28.15
CA LEU A 49 19.28 2.04 27.43
C LEU A 49 18.48 0.77 27.14
N HIS A 50 17.64 0.32 28.06
CA HIS A 50 16.75 -0.81 27.83
C HIS A 50 15.76 -0.52 26.69
N GLU A 51 15.02 0.58 26.75
CA GLU A 51 14.07 0.98 25.71
C GLU A 51 14.75 1.20 24.36
N LYS A 52 15.98 1.72 24.35
CA LYS A 52 16.69 2.03 23.11
C LYS A 52 17.37 0.82 22.48
N TRP A 53 17.85 -0.14 23.27
CA TRP A 53 18.70 -1.22 22.76
C TRP A 53 18.10 -2.61 22.93
N ILE A 54 17.40 -2.88 24.04
CA ILE A 54 16.81 -4.20 24.29
C ILE A 54 15.48 -4.33 23.56
N GLU A 55 14.61 -3.33 23.71
CA GLU A 55 13.26 -3.39 23.13
C GLU A 55 13.24 -3.47 21.60
N PRO A 56 14.07 -2.75 20.83
CA PRO A 56 14.12 -2.91 19.38
C PRO A 56 14.63 -4.28 18.93
N VAL A 57 15.50 -4.91 19.71
CA VAL A 57 15.98 -6.27 19.43
C VAL A 57 14.85 -7.27 19.68
N CYS A 58 14.15 -7.17 20.81
CA CYS A 58 12.99 -8.01 21.11
C CYS A 58 11.90 -7.86 20.04
N ASN A 59 11.53 -6.62 19.70
CA ASN A 59 10.55 -6.34 18.66
C ASN A 59 10.99 -6.85 17.29
N GLY A 60 12.27 -6.67 16.94
CA GLY A 60 12.82 -7.22 15.70
C GLY A 60 12.76 -8.74 15.62
N ILE A 61 13.01 -9.43 16.74
CA ILE A 61 12.87 -10.89 16.83
C ILE A 61 11.39 -11.29 16.67
N ASP A 62 10.48 -10.65 17.39
CA ASP A 62 9.05 -10.96 17.29
C ASP A 62 8.51 -10.71 15.86
N ASP A 63 9.00 -9.66 15.21
CA ASP A 63 8.63 -9.32 13.83
C ASP A 63 9.16 -10.33 12.80
N THR A 64 10.25 -11.04 13.08
CA THR A 64 10.73 -12.08 12.14
C THR A 64 9.71 -13.18 11.93
N LEU A 65 9.08 -13.69 13.01
CA LEU A 65 8.04 -14.71 12.89
C LEU A 65 6.81 -14.17 12.15
N ARG A 66 6.42 -12.93 12.43
CA ARG A 66 5.30 -12.26 11.73
C ARG A 66 5.56 -12.14 10.24
N SER A 67 6.78 -11.75 9.86
CA SER A 67 7.18 -11.62 8.46
C SER A 67 7.16 -12.95 7.71
N VAL A 68 7.66 -14.02 8.34
CA VAL A 68 7.65 -15.37 7.77
C VAL A 68 6.21 -15.86 7.57
N LEU A 69 5.34 -15.68 8.57
CA LEU A 69 3.93 -16.08 8.47
C LEU A 69 3.18 -15.29 7.39
N ALA A 70 3.39 -13.98 7.29
CA ALA A 70 2.77 -13.16 6.25
C ALA A 70 3.22 -13.57 4.84
N THR A 71 4.50 -13.94 4.69
CA THR A 71 5.04 -14.45 3.42
C THR A 71 4.43 -15.80 3.06
N LEU A 72 4.26 -16.69 4.04
CA LEU A 72 3.60 -17.98 3.86
C LEU A 72 2.13 -17.79 3.47
N GLU A 73 1.39 -16.95 4.18
CA GLU A 73 -0.01 -16.63 3.88
C GLU A 73 -0.16 -16.12 2.44
N THR A 74 0.67 -15.15 2.05
CA THR A 74 0.68 -14.60 0.70
C THR A 74 0.95 -15.67 -0.35
N SER A 75 1.90 -16.58 -0.08
CA SER A 75 2.24 -17.67 -0.98
C SER A 75 1.10 -18.68 -1.13
N VAL A 76 0.41 -19.00 -0.03
CA VAL A 76 -0.76 -19.90 -0.04
C VAL A 76 -1.92 -19.27 -0.81
N VAL A 77 -2.21 -17.99 -0.60
CA VAL A 77 -3.24 -17.26 -1.35
C VAL A 77 -2.91 -17.21 -2.85
N ALA A 78 -1.65 -16.95 -3.19
CA ALA A 78 -1.19 -16.95 -4.58
C ALA A 78 -1.33 -18.33 -5.24
N LEU A 79 -1.00 -19.40 -4.49
CA LEU A 79 -1.15 -20.78 -4.96
C LEU A 79 -2.62 -21.13 -5.19
N ASN A 80 -3.49 -20.79 -4.23
CA ASN A 80 -4.93 -20.98 -4.36
C ASN A 80 -5.47 -20.26 -5.60
N LYS A 81 -5.08 -19.00 -5.82
CA LYS A 81 -5.46 -18.25 -7.02
C LYS A 81 -4.96 -18.88 -8.31
N LYS A 82 -3.71 -19.38 -8.32
CA LYS A 82 -3.11 -20.03 -9.50
C LYS A 82 -3.89 -21.26 -9.94
N TYR A 83 -4.43 -22.03 -8.99
CA TYR A 83 -5.15 -23.26 -9.26
C TYR A 83 -6.67 -23.14 -9.07
N ALA A 84 -7.20 -21.91 -8.91
CA ALA A 84 -8.63 -21.66 -8.73
C ALA A 84 -9.45 -22.05 -9.97
N VAL A 85 -8.86 -21.91 -11.16
CA VAL A 85 -9.45 -22.38 -12.41
C VAL A 85 -8.83 -23.72 -12.74
N SER A 86 -9.64 -24.78 -12.69
CA SER A 86 -9.16 -26.12 -13.01
C SER A 86 -8.91 -26.25 -14.51
N TYR A 87 -7.94 -27.09 -14.88
CA TYR A 87 -7.65 -27.39 -16.30
C TYR A 87 -8.90 -27.91 -17.04
N LYS A 88 -9.73 -28.68 -16.35
CA LYS A 88 -11.03 -29.14 -16.85
C LYS A 88 -11.94 -27.96 -17.20
N GLN A 89 -12.04 -26.97 -16.32
CA GLN A 89 -12.90 -25.81 -16.50
C GLN A 89 -12.43 -24.93 -17.67
N ILE A 90 -11.11 -24.76 -17.86
CA ILE A 90 -10.55 -24.11 -19.05
C ILE A 90 -10.95 -24.86 -20.32
N ASN A 91 -10.84 -26.19 -20.31
CA ASN A 91 -11.17 -27.01 -21.48
C ASN A 91 -12.68 -27.00 -21.78
N ASP A 92 -13.52 -27.00 -20.74
CA ASP A 92 -14.97 -26.89 -20.86
C ASP A 92 -15.38 -25.52 -21.44
N GLU A 93 -14.75 -24.42 -20.97
CA GLU A 93 -14.94 -23.08 -21.54
C GLU A 93 -14.46 -23.01 -23.00
N PHE A 94 -13.28 -23.55 -23.31
CA PHE A 94 -12.75 -23.61 -24.67
C PHE A 94 -13.70 -24.34 -25.62
N ALA A 95 -14.21 -25.51 -25.21
CA ALA A 95 -15.18 -26.27 -25.99
C ALA A 95 -16.50 -25.49 -26.19
N SER A 96 -16.97 -24.77 -25.16
CA SER A 96 -18.16 -23.92 -25.27
C SER A 96 -17.94 -22.77 -26.26
N THR A 97 -16.83 -22.04 -26.15
CA THR A 97 -16.50 -20.93 -27.04
C THR A 97 -16.31 -21.39 -28.49
N ASN A 98 -15.66 -22.54 -28.72
CA ASN A 98 -15.54 -23.11 -30.07
C ASN A 98 -16.89 -23.49 -30.66
N LYS A 99 -17.80 -24.02 -29.84
CA LYS A 99 -19.16 -24.35 -30.29
C LYS A 99 -19.96 -23.09 -30.66
N GLU A 100 -19.85 -22.04 -29.84
CA GLU A 100 -20.46 -20.74 -30.15
C GLU A 100 -19.90 -20.14 -31.44
N LEU A 101 -18.57 -20.18 -31.61
CA LEU A 101 -17.90 -19.72 -32.82
C LEU A 101 -18.37 -20.49 -34.06
N ALA A 102 -18.43 -21.82 -33.99
CA ALA A 102 -18.96 -22.66 -35.07
C ALA A 102 -20.39 -22.24 -35.45
N GLY A 103 -21.25 -22.00 -34.45
CA GLY A 103 -22.61 -21.52 -34.66
C GLY A 103 -22.69 -20.13 -35.30
N LEU A 104 -21.73 -19.24 -35.04
CA LEU A 104 -21.64 -17.93 -35.71
C LEU A 104 -21.17 -18.09 -37.17
N ILE A 105 -20.24 -19.01 -37.44
CA ILE A 105 -19.75 -19.29 -38.80
C ILE A 105 -20.87 -19.88 -39.66
N ASP A 106 -21.71 -20.75 -39.09
CA ASP A 106 -22.87 -21.31 -39.77
C ASP A 106 -23.93 -20.26 -40.15
N GLN A 107 -23.92 -19.10 -39.50
CA GLN A 107 -24.80 -17.98 -39.81
C GLN A 107 -24.20 -17.02 -40.87
N LEU A 108 -22.92 -17.18 -41.25
CA LEU A 108 -22.29 -16.37 -42.28
C LEU A 108 -22.82 -16.76 -43.66
N THR A 109 -23.09 -15.74 -44.47
CA THR A 109 -23.49 -15.87 -45.88
C THR A 109 -22.55 -15.02 -46.73
N GLY A 110 -22.06 -15.53 -47.87
CA GLY A 110 -21.06 -14.85 -48.68
C GLY A 110 -20.28 -15.81 -49.56
N ASP A 111 -18.99 -15.55 -49.76
CA ASP A 111 -18.10 -16.42 -50.55
C ASP A 111 -17.99 -17.81 -49.91
N GLU A 112 -18.44 -18.83 -50.65
CA GLU A 112 -18.58 -20.21 -50.17
C GLU A 112 -17.24 -20.84 -49.82
N ARG A 113 -16.19 -20.51 -50.59
CA ARG A 113 -14.83 -20.98 -50.33
C ARG A 113 -14.23 -20.40 -49.04
N ALA A 114 -14.53 -19.14 -48.74
CA ALA A 114 -14.10 -18.51 -47.49
C ALA A 114 -14.82 -19.13 -46.28
N ILE A 115 -16.12 -19.43 -46.41
CA ILE A 115 -16.90 -20.07 -45.33
C ILE A 115 -16.42 -21.52 -45.10
N GLU A 116 -16.15 -22.30 -46.15
CA GLU A 116 -15.58 -23.65 -46.03
C GLU A 116 -14.19 -23.63 -45.36
N GLY A 117 -13.32 -22.69 -45.76
CA GLY A 117 -12.00 -22.54 -45.12
C GLY A 117 -12.10 -22.23 -43.63
N LEU A 118 -13.05 -21.40 -43.23
CA LEU A 118 -13.31 -21.09 -41.82
C LEU A 118 -13.87 -22.29 -41.03
N LYS A 119 -14.70 -23.14 -41.66
CA LYS A 119 -15.23 -24.36 -41.04
C LYS A 119 -14.17 -25.41 -40.80
N GLU A 120 -13.22 -25.57 -41.72
CA GLU A 120 -12.09 -26.48 -41.53
C GLU A 120 -11.14 -26.01 -40.42
N LEU A 121 -10.96 -24.70 -40.27
CA LEU A 121 -10.10 -24.11 -39.22
C LEU A 121 -10.63 -24.30 -37.78
N ILE A 122 -11.93 -24.55 -37.61
CA ILE A 122 -12.58 -24.77 -36.31
C ILE A 122 -12.66 -26.28 -35.94
N LYS A 123 -12.42 -27.19 -36.88
CA LYS A 123 -12.43 -28.64 -36.64
C LYS A 123 -11.14 -29.18 -36.02
N GLU A 124 -10.02 -28.46 -36.13
CA GLU A 124 -8.76 -28.74 -35.42
C GLU A 124 -8.79 -28.26 -33.97
#